data_AF-A0A2V8RHV0-F1
#
_entry.id   AF-A0A2V8RHV0-F1
#
_cell.length_a   1.000
_cell.length_b   1.000
_cell.length_c   1.000
_cell.angle_alpha   90.00
_cell.angle_beta   90.00
_cell.angle_gamma   90.00
#
_symmetry.space_group_name_H-M   'P 1'
#
loop_
_entity.id
_entity.type
_entity.pdbx_description
1 polymer ?
#
loop_
_entity_poly.entity_id
_entity_poly.type
_entity_poly.pdbx_seq_one_letter_code
_entity_poly.pdbx_strand_id
1 'polypeptide(L)'
;MDLDQAKTTHHFKLLAEGGAIEITANDPSDVASRDAIRQHVAKIATMFGQGNFNIPMLVHGQKPPGIDTMERLKGTISYTAENVPDGGRVRITTADSAGLKAVHDFLRFQIQEHKTGDSLADPVPARRKHPANNLGHDARPAPP
;
A
#
# COMPACT_ATOMS: atom_id res chain seq x y z
N MET A 1 0.42 -23.78 -0.54
CA MET A 1 -0.30 -23.08 0.54
C MET A 1 -1.11 -21.99 -0.11
N ASP A 2 -2.39 -22.25 -0.32
CA ASP A 2 -3.34 -21.28 -0.86
C ASP A 2 -3.99 -20.54 0.32
N LEU A 3 -4.19 -19.24 0.14
CA LEU A 3 -4.83 -18.39 1.16
C LEU A 3 -6.33 -18.69 1.19
N ASP A 4 -6.89 -18.98 2.36
CA ASP A 4 -8.34 -19.13 2.53
C ASP A 4 -9.01 -17.76 2.52
N GLN A 5 -9.47 -17.36 1.33
CA GLN A 5 -10.12 -16.07 1.08
C GLN A 5 -11.32 -15.82 2.03
N ALA A 6 -12.04 -16.86 2.46
CA ALA A 6 -13.21 -16.72 3.32
C ALA A 6 -12.86 -16.36 4.77
N LYS A 7 -11.62 -16.61 5.19
CA LYS A 7 -11.11 -16.29 6.53
C LYS A 7 -10.30 -15.01 6.58
N THR A 8 -10.18 -14.32 5.47
CA THR A 8 -9.34 -13.13 5.35
C THR A 8 -10.11 -11.93 4.84
N THR A 9 -9.72 -10.76 5.31
CA THR A 9 -10.16 -9.48 4.76
C THR A 9 -9.00 -8.83 4.02
N HIS A 10 -9.27 -8.34 2.80
CA HIS A 10 -8.31 -7.59 2.01
C HIS A 10 -8.58 -6.09 2.16
N HIS A 11 -7.52 -5.33 2.37
CA HIS A 11 -7.53 -3.88 2.47
C HIS A 11 -6.52 -3.29 1.50
N PHE A 12 -6.98 -2.40 0.62
CA PHE A 12 -6.12 -1.68 -0.30
C PHE A 12 -6.08 -0.21 0.08
N LYS A 13 -4.88 0.32 0.36
CA LYS A 13 -4.71 1.67 0.90
C LYS A 13 -3.89 2.51 -0.05
N LEU A 14 -4.42 3.65 -0.48
CA LEU A 14 -3.68 4.66 -1.22
C LEU A 14 -2.91 5.53 -0.23
N LEU A 15 -1.60 5.70 -0.43
CA LEU A 15 -0.71 6.41 0.49
C LEU A 15 0.08 7.49 -0.27
N ALA A 16 0.46 8.58 0.40
CA ALA A 16 1.09 9.72 -0.28
C ALA A 16 2.39 9.37 -1.04
N GLU A 17 3.09 8.32 -0.60
CA GLU A 17 4.35 7.84 -1.18
C GLU A 17 4.19 6.47 -1.88
N GLY A 18 2.96 6.07 -2.20
CA GLY A 18 2.65 4.81 -2.88
C GLY A 18 1.34 4.18 -2.42
N GLY A 19 1.41 3.03 -1.77
CA GLY A 19 0.21 2.36 -1.27
C GLY A 19 0.52 1.11 -0.45
N ALA A 20 -0.53 0.40 -0.06
CA ALA A 20 -0.41 -0.86 0.64
C ALA A 20 -1.50 -1.86 0.23
N ILE A 21 -1.12 -3.13 0.16
CA ILE A 21 -2.02 -4.28 0.12
C ILE A 21 -1.91 -4.94 1.48
N GLU A 22 -2.93 -4.81 2.32
CA GLU A 22 -2.98 -5.38 3.65
C GLU A 22 -4.00 -6.51 3.67
N ILE A 23 -3.64 -7.62 4.30
CA ILE A 23 -4.51 -8.78 4.45
C ILE A 23 -4.51 -9.12 5.93
N THR A 24 -5.71 -9.26 6.49
CA THR A 24 -5.92 -9.58 7.91
C THR A 24 -6.78 -10.83 8.05
N ALA A 25 -6.54 -11.61 9.10
CA ALA A 25 -7.42 -12.70 9.47
C ALA A 25 -8.70 -12.14 10.10
N ASN A 26 -9.83 -12.75 9.80
CA ASN A 26 -11.12 -12.37 10.39
C ASN A 26 -11.17 -12.69 11.90
N ASP A 27 -10.46 -13.75 12.32
CA ASP A 27 -10.20 -14.07 13.73
C ASP A 27 -8.73 -13.79 14.06
N PRO A 28 -8.43 -12.81 14.93
CA PRO A 28 -7.04 -12.49 15.32
C PRO A 28 -6.35 -13.63 16.11
N SER A 29 -7.14 -14.55 16.67
CA SER A 29 -6.63 -15.74 17.37
C SER A 29 -6.28 -16.89 16.42
N ASP A 30 -6.71 -16.83 15.15
CA ASP A 30 -6.38 -17.84 14.14
C ASP A 30 -4.93 -17.68 13.66
N VAL A 31 -4.02 -18.30 14.41
CA VAL A 31 -2.57 -18.29 14.14
C VAL A 31 -2.27 -18.89 12.76
N ALA A 32 -2.99 -19.94 12.36
CA ALA A 32 -2.75 -20.61 11.08
C ALA A 32 -3.08 -19.66 9.91
N SER A 33 -4.22 -18.97 9.98
CA SER A 33 -4.58 -17.95 8.97
C SER A 33 -3.57 -16.80 8.96
N ARG A 34 -3.14 -16.30 10.13
CA ARG A 34 -2.15 -15.21 10.22
C ARG A 34 -0.81 -15.58 9.60
N ASP A 35 -0.32 -16.80 9.84
CA ASP A 35 0.94 -17.25 9.26
C ASP A 35 0.84 -17.51 7.75
N ALA A 36 -0.28 -18.06 7.29
CA ALA A 36 -0.58 -18.21 5.86
C ALA A 36 -0.62 -16.84 5.16
N ILE A 37 -1.26 -15.84 5.77
CA ILE A 37 -1.29 -14.46 5.27
C ILE A 37 0.12 -13.89 5.14
N ARG A 38 0.96 -14.03 6.17
CA ARG A 38 2.33 -13.49 6.17
C ARG A 38 3.19 -14.09 5.06
N GLN A 39 3.08 -15.41 4.87
CA GLN A 39 3.74 -16.09 3.74
C GLN A 39 3.20 -15.60 2.40
N HIS A 40 1.88 -15.37 2.32
CA HIS A 40 1.23 -14.88 1.11
C HIS A 40 1.72 -13.47 0.72
N VAL A 41 1.73 -12.52 1.65
CA VAL A 41 2.21 -11.15 1.36
C VAL A 41 3.70 -11.12 1.01
N ALA A 42 4.53 -11.96 1.64
CA ALA A 42 5.95 -12.10 1.29
C ALA A 42 6.15 -12.60 -0.15
N LYS A 43 5.31 -13.54 -0.58
CA LYS A 43 5.30 -14.02 -1.97
C LYS A 43 4.88 -12.92 -2.94
N ILE A 44 3.82 -12.17 -2.62
CA ILE A 44 3.36 -11.04 -3.46
C ILE A 44 4.49 -10.01 -3.60
N ALA A 45 5.11 -9.58 -2.49
CA ALA A 45 6.19 -8.59 -2.52
C ALA A 45 7.36 -9.06 -3.42
N THR A 46 7.73 -10.34 -3.32
CA THR A 46 8.79 -10.93 -4.15
C THR A 46 8.42 -10.91 -5.63
N MET A 47 7.21 -11.36 -5.98
CA MET A 47 6.75 -11.40 -7.36
C MET A 47 6.64 -10.00 -7.96
N PHE A 48 6.05 -9.05 -7.24
CA PHE A 48 5.90 -7.67 -7.71
C PHE A 48 7.25 -6.97 -7.86
N GLY A 49 8.20 -7.21 -6.94
CA GLY A 49 9.57 -6.72 -7.09
C GLY A 49 10.30 -7.25 -8.32
N GLN A 50 9.88 -8.39 -8.86
CA GLN A 50 10.40 -8.94 -10.12
C GLN A 50 9.67 -8.39 -11.36
N GLY A 51 8.64 -7.55 -11.18
CA GLY A 51 7.71 -7.12 -12.23
C GLY A 51 6.70 -8.21 -12.62
N ASN A 52 6.57 -9.27 -11.82
CA ASN A 52 5.63 -10.35 -12.07
C ASN A 52 4.30 -10.09 -11.36
N PHE A 53 3.32 -9.63 -12.15
CA PHE A 53 1.95 -9.40 -11.71
C PHE A 53 1.01 -10.51 -12.20
N ASN A 54 1.45 -11.77 -12.26
CA ASN A 54 0.59 -12.90 -12.62
C ASN A 54 0.21 -13.70 -11.37
N ILE A 55 -0.66 -13.13 -10.52
CA ILE A 55 -1.15 -13.76 -9.28
C ILE A 55 -2.66 -14.03 -9.34
N PRO A 56 -3.18 -15.03 -8.58
CA PRO A 56 -4.61 -15.37 -8.58
C PRO A 56 -5.58 -14.25 -8.15
N MET A 57 -5.09 -13.14 -7.61
CA MET A 57 -5.93 -11.94 -7.38
C MET A 57 -6.24 -11.18 -8.67
N LEU A 58 -5.57 -11.48 -9.78
CA LEU A 58 -5.66 -10.75 -11.04
C LEU A 58 -6.49 -11.46 -12.11
N VAL A 59 -7.06 -12.63 -11.80
CA VAL A 59 -7.77 -13.47 -12.76
C VAL A 59 -9.24 -13.10 -12.98
N HIS A 60 -9.67 -11.88 -12.63
CA HIS A 60 -11.02 -11.36 -12.97
C HIS A 60 -11.23 -11.07 -14.47
N GLY A 61 -10.37 -11.59 -15.35
CA GLY A 61 -10.53 -11.48 -16.81
C GLY A 61 -10.14 -10.11 -17.39
N GLN A 62 -9.77 -9.15 -16.55
CA GLN A 62 -9.30 -7.82 -16.98
C GLN A 62 -7.93 -7.53 -16.38
N LYS A 63 -7.01 -7.09 -17.24
CA LYS A 63 -5.70 -6.57 -16.81
C LYS A 63 -5.92 -5.26 -16.04
N PRO A 64 -5.51 -5.15 -14.76
CA PRO A 64 -5.67 -3.89 -14.04
C PRO A 64 -4.92 -2.73 -14.71
N PRO A 65 -5.49 -1.51 -14.66
CA PRO A 65 -4.77 -0.32 -15.04
C PRO A 65 -3.52 -0.15 -14.16
N GLY A 66 -2.47 0.41 -14.74
CA GLY A 66 -1.21 0.69 -14.03
C GLY A 66 -0.15 -0.42 -14.12
N ILE A 67 -0.53 -1.68 -14.33
CA ILE A 67 0.43 -2.81 -14.30
C ILE A 67 1.56 -2.66 -15.34
N ASP A 68 1.26 -2.24 -16.57
CA ASP A 68 2.30 -2.02 -17.60
C ASP A 68 3.35 -0.98 -17.17
N THR A 69 2.91 0.06 -16.46
CA THR A 69 3.80 1.08 -15.92
C THR A 69 4.55 0.56 -14.70
N MET A 70 3.90 -0.19 -13.82
CA MET A 70 4.54 -0.79 -12.65
C MET A 70 5.63 -1.80 -13.06
N GLU A 71 5.37 -2.62 -14.09
CA GLU A 71 6.34 -3.55 -14.66
C GLU A 71 7.54 -2.83 -15.28
N ARG A 72 7.28 -1.80 -16.10
CA ARG A 72 8.35 -0.96 -16.69
C ARG A 72 9.19 -0.27 -15.61
N LEU A 73 8.57 0.15 -14.50
CA LEU A 73 9.20 0.86 -13.39
C LEU A 73 9.61 -0.05 -12.22
N LYS A 74 9.78 -1.36 -12.44
CA LYS A 74 10.15 -2.32 -11.38
C LYS A 74 11.44 -1.96 -10.61
N GLY A 75 12.36 -1.21 -11.24
CA GLY A 75 13.58 -0.71 -10.59
C GLY A 75 13.38 0.57 -9.76
N THR A 76 12.21 1.19 -9.85
CA THR A 76 11.86 2.47 -9.23
C THR A 76 10.74 2.34 -8.19
N ILE A 77 9.95 1.26 -8.26
CA ILE A 77 8.91 0.94 -7.28
C ILE A 77 9.46 -0.15 -6.36
N SER A 78 9.41 0.10 -5.04
CA SER A 78 9.83 -0.85 -4.02
C SER A 78 8.62 -1.56 -3.41
N TYR A 79 8.77 -2.85 -3.14
CA TYR A 79 7.74 -3.72 -2.56
C TYR A 79 8.31 -4.42 -1.33
N THR A 80 7.79 -4.10 -0.15
CA THR A 80 8.28 -4.68 1.12
C THR A 80 7.14 -5.38 1.83
N ALA A 81 7.35 -6.65 2.18
CA ALA A 81 6.43 -7.36 3.06
C ALA A 81 6.67 -6.98 4.52
N GLU A 82 5.60 -6.68 5.25
CA GLU A 82 5.61 -6.28 6.65
C GLU A 82 4.55 -7.08 7.42
N ASN A 83 4.88 -7.53 8.62
CA ASN A 83 3.90 -8.16 9.50
C ASN A 83 3.05 -7.09 10.18
N VAL A 84 1.75 -7.35 10.30
CA VAL A 84 0.83 -6.57 11.15
C VAL A 84 0.24 -7.51 12.23
N PRO A 85 -0.36 -6.98 13.32
CA PRO A 85 -0.86 -7.82 14.41
C PRO A 85 -1.73 -8.99 13.91
N ASP A 86 -2.66 -8.69 13.02
CA ASP A 86 -3.69 -9.64 12.58
C ASP A 86 -3.41 -10.25 11.20
N GLY A 87 -2.19 -10.11 10.67
CA GLY A 87 -1.85 -10.63 9.34
C GLY A 87 -0.54 -10.06 8.79
N GLY A 88 -0.60 -9.55 7.56
CA GLY A 88 0.55 -9.02 6.85
C GLY A 88 0.15 -7.99 5.80
N ARG A 89 1.12 -7.19 5.35
CA ARG A 89 0.92 -6.23 4.27
C ARG A 89 2.11 -6.18 3.32
N VAL A 90 1.85 -5.83 2.07
CA VAL A 90 2.85 -5.36 1.12
C VAL A 90 2.80 -3.84 1.11
N ARG A 91 3.88 -3.20 1.56
CA ARG A 91 4.11 -1.78 1.39
C ARG A 91 4.69 -1.54 0.00
N ILE A 92 4.05 -0.65 -0.75
CA ILE A 92 4.47 -0.24 -2.09
C ILE A 92 4.92 1.22 -1.99
N THR A 93 6.16 1.51 -2.37
CA THR A 93 6.70 2.88 -2.34
C THR A 93 7.36 3.27 -3.64
N THR A 94 7.25 4.55 -4.01
CA THR A 94 7.97 5.12 -5.14
C THR A 94 8.06 6.63 -5.01
N ALA A 95 9.16 7.20 -5.51
CA ALA A 95 9.34 8.65 -5.64
C ALA A 95 8.97 9.16 -7.05
N ASP A 96 8.73 8.24 -7.99
CA ASP A 96 8.34 8.58 -9.36
C ASP A 96 6.84 8.85 -9.45
N SER A 97 6.46 9.99 -10.04
CA SER A 97 5.05 10.41 -10.10
C SER A 97 4.21 9.52 -11.03
N ALA A 98 4.79 8.97 -12.11
CA ALA A 98 4.10 8.02 -12.98
C ALA A 98 3.92 6.66 -12.29
N GLY A 99 4.93 6.21 -11.53
CA GLY A 99 4.86 5.04 -10.66
C GLY A 99 3.79 5.20 -9.60
N LEU A 100 3.72 6.36 -8.92
CA LEU A 100 2.72 6.65 -7.91
C LEU A 100 1.30 6.57 -8.49
N LYS A 101 1.08 7.22 -9.63
CA LYS A 101 -0.20 7.17 -10.34
C LYS A 101 -0.57 5.73 -10.72
N ALA A 102 0.39 4.95 -11.24
CA ALA A 102 0.16 3.57 -11.62
C ALA A 102 -0.19 2.68 -10.42
N VAL A 103 0.47 2.87 -9.28
CA VAL A 103 0.14 2.18 -8.03
C VAL A 103 -1.27 2.54 -7.56
N HIS A 104 -1.66 3.82 -7.60
CA HIS A 104 -3.02 4.23 -7.23
C HIS A 104 -4.08 3.65 -8.17
N ASP A 105 -3.85 3.69 -9.49
CA ASP A 105 -4.76 3.12 -10.48
C ASP A 105 -4.94 1.62 -10.26
N PHE A 106 -3.84 0.90 -10.01
CA PHE A 106 -3.85 -0.51 -9.67
C PHE A 106 -4.67 -0.79 -8.39
N LEU A 107 -4.41 -0.06 -7.30
CA LEU A 107 -5.09 -0.29 -6.02
C LEU A 107 -6.58 0.06 -6.09
N ARG A 108 -6.96 1.14 -6.79
CA ARG A 108 -8.38 1.47 -7.00
C ARG A 108 -9.12 0.37 -7.74
N PHE A 109 -8.51 -0.21 -8.76
CA PHE A 109 -9.09 -1.34 -9.47
C PHE A 109 -9.31 -2.53 -8.52
N GLN A 110 -8.34 -2.84 -7.67
CA GLN A 110 -8.48 -3.90 -6.66
C GLN A 110 -9.62 -3.62 -5.67
N ILE A 111 -9.75 -2.38 -5.17
CA ILE A 111 -10.86 -1.97 -4.28
C ILE A 111 -12.22 -2.23 -4.93
N GLN A 112 -12.34 -1.89 -6.22
CA GLN A 112 -13.59 -2.03 -6.97
C GLN A 112 -13.93 -3.51 -7.26
N GLU A 113 -12.97 -4.29 -7.76
CA GLU A 113 -13.19 -5.69 -8.11
C GLU A 113 -13.46 -6.55 -6.87
N HIS A 114 -12.70 -6.34 -5.79
CA HIS A 114 -12.88 -7.06 -4.54
C HIS A 114 -13.98 -6.47 -3.64
N LYS A 115 -14.58 -5.34 -4.02
CA LYS A 115 -15.65 -4.64 -3.27
C LYS A 115 -15.30 -4.45 -1.79
N THR A 116 -14.05 -4.08 -1.49
CA THR A 116 -13.55 -4.01 -0.11
C THR A 116 -14.12 -2.83 0.68
N GLY A 117 -14.63 -1.81 -0.02
CA GLY A 117 -15.14 -0.58 0.60
C GLY A 117 -14.05 0.37 1.10
N ASP A 118 -12.77 0.10 0.80
CA ASP A 118 -11.68 1.03 1.11
C ASP A 118 -11.81 2.34 0.31
N SER A 119 -11.16 3.40 0.79
CA SER A 119 -11.22 4.71 0.15
C SER A 119 -10.56 4.72 -1.23
N LEU A 120 -11.32 5.17 -2.24
CA LEU A 120 -10.83 5.45 -3.59
C LEU A 120 -10.20 6.85 -3.73
N ALA A 121 -10.40 7.73 -2.73
CA ALA A 121 -9.88 9.08 -2.76
C ALA A 121 -8.35 9.09 -2.64
N ASP A 122 -7.70 10.03 -3.36
CA ASP A 122 -6.28 10.26 -3.17
C ASP A 122 -5.99 10.64 -1.70
N PRO A 123 -4.85 10.19 -1.15
CA PRO A 123 -4.46 10.53 0.20
C PRO A 123 -4.34 12.05 0.29
N VAL A 124 -5.07 12.65 1.23
CA VAL A 124 -4.88 14.06 1.56
C VAL A 124 -3.42 14.21 1.98
N PRO A 125 -2.64 15.15 1.41
CA PRO A 125 -1.26 15.34 1.83
C PRO A 125 -1.27 15.51 3.34
N ALA A 126 -0.53 14.65 4.04
CA ALA A 126 -0.36 14.79 5.47
C ALA A 126 0.08 16.23 5.70
N ARG A 127 -0.72 17.01 6.46
CA ARG A 127 -0.30 18.35 6.88
C ARG A 127 1.10 18.17 7.44
N ARG A 128 2.12 18.65 6.72
CA ARG A 128 3.48 18.69 7.26
C ARG A 128 3.32 19.40 8.59
N LYS A 129 3.59 18.72 9.70
CA LYS A 129 3.89 19.44 10.93
C LYS A 129 5.15 20.22 10.57
N HIS A 130 4.98 21.49 10.21
CA HIS A 130 6.10 22.41 10.19
C HIS A 130 6.81 22.22 11.53
N PRO A 131 8.13 21.98 11.57
CA PRO A 131 8.84 22.20 12.80
C PRO A 131 8.55 23.66 13.15
N ALA A 132 7.84 23.87 14.26
CA ALA A 132 7.67 25.20 14.80
C ALA A 132 9.09 25.67 15.13
N ASN A 133 9.67 26.47 14.24
CA ASN A 133 10.83 27.28 14.56
C ASN A 133 10.33 28.32 15.56
N ASN A 134 10.29 27.93 16.85
CA ASN A 134 10.08 28.83 17.98
C ASN A 134 11.36 29.63 18.26
N LEU A 135 11.91 30.30 17.24
CA LEU A 135 12.87 31.38 17.45
C LEU A 135 12.06 32.62 17.77
N GLY A 136 11.95 32.91 19.06
CA GLY A 136 11.24 34.05 19.61
C GLY A 136 11.67 35.36 18.95
N HIS A 137 10.69 36.10 18.43
CA HIS A 137 10.85 37.51 18.12
C HIS A 137 10.75 38.31 19.44
N ASP A 138 11.80 38.26 20.24
CA ASP A 138 12.06 39.25 21.29
C ASP A 138 13.04 40.30 20.76
N ALA A 139 12.60 41.08 19.78
CA ALA A 139 13.25 42.35 19.43
C ALA A 139 12.48 43.47 20.14
N ARG A 140 13.03 43.95 21.26
CA ARG A 140 12.56 45.16 21.92
C ARG A 140 12.75 46.37 20.99
N PRO A 141 11.81 47.31 20.88
CA PRO A 141 12.06 48.57 20.20
C PRO A 141 12.99 49.44 21.05
N ALA A 142 14.00 50.06 20.41
CA ALA A 142 14.80 51.12 21.01
C ALA A 142 13.93 52.40 21.13
N PRO A 143 13.98 53.13 22.25
CA PRO A 143 13.28 54.43 22.38
C PRO A 143 14.03 55.55 21.63
N PRO A 144 13.35 56.69 21.36
CA PRO A 144 13.83 57.77 20.50
C PRO A 144 15.05 58.53 21.04
#